data_AF-A0A965HE38-F1
#
_entry.id   AF-A0A965HE38-F1
#
_cell.length_a   1.000
_cell.length_b   1.000
_cell.length_c   1.000
_cell.angle_alpha   90.00
_cell.angle_beta   90.00
_cell.angle_gamma   90.00
#
_symmetry.space_group_name_H-M   'P 1'
#
loop_
_entity.id
_entity.type
_entity.pdbx_description
1 polymer ?
#
loop_
_entity_poly.entity_id
_entity_poly.type
_entity_poly.pdbx_seq_one_letter_code
_entity_poly.pdbx_strand_id
1 'polypeptide(L)'
;MREDRFNWGEEQGGNSGLEVDSDQDEENLIIGRRMSLDKCESAGMRAKTMRAEIRVILQAVRGWGGRAWQRAGIAMIQGMRMELITTGSELLLGQVMNSHPGYLSGRLEAMGLSLARQTAVPDGREAIREVLAEGWGRCDFLLVTGGLGPTSDDVTREVVAEFLGKPLEYHPEIHEKILAYFRSRNLTPPEMVKVQAMVPKGMVVLPNEHGTAPGLLWEENGKMLVLLPGPPRELAPMYEAYVEPRLRGSSGKAVETRILRVHGQGESFVQEKCEAELRSMGVEEIGYCARPGEVDLRVKSAEVGLLERAVAKLREILGEAVYAEGRETMEEVVVKLARGKGVKLATAESCTGGLVANRITDVPGASEVFLGGW
;
A
#
# COMPACT_ATOMS: atom_id res chain seq x y z
N MET A 1 -12.54 -29.48 46.01
CA MET A 1 -11.67 -30.60 46.40
C MET A 1 -10.76 -30.88 45.23
N ARG A 2 -9.44 -30.76 45.45
CA ARG A 2 -8.29 -31.16 44.61
C ARG A 2 -8.22 -30.44 43.26
N GLU A 3 -7.40 -29.39 43.05
CA GLU A 3 -5.97 -29.20 43.37
C GLU A 3 -5.15 -30.45 43.05
N ASP A 4 -4.38 -30.38 41.95
CA ASP A 4 -3.05 -30.98 41.90
C ASP A 4 -2.08 -29.99 41.26
N ARG A 5 -0.93 -29.95 41.91
CA ARG A 5 0.13 -28.96 41.93
C ARG A 5 1.42 -29.69 41.55
N PHE A 6 2.39 -28.93 41.05
CA PHE A 6 3.85 -29.20 41.08
C PHE A 6 4.35 -30.25 40.06
N ASN A 7 5.56 -30.16 39.50
CA ASN A 7 6.80 -29.62 40.08
C ASN A 7 7.81 -29.22 39.00
N TRP A 8 8.60 -28.19 39.30
CA TRP A 8 9.87 -27.88 38.64
C TRP A 8 10.97 -28.80 39.19
N GLY A 9 11.89 -29.24 38.34
CA GLY A 9 13.12 -29.94 38.72
C GLY A 9 14.28 -29.45 37.88
N GLU A 10 15.18 -28.70 38.52
CA GLU A 10 16.55 -28.44 38.06
C GLU A 10 17.37 -29.72 38.16
N GLU A 11 18.24 -29.99 37.17
CA GLU A 11 19.53 -30.63 37.45
C GLU A 11 20.59 -30.21 36.42
N GLN A 12 21.82 -30.14 36.92
CA GLN A 12 22.94 -29.34 36.42
C GLN A 12 23.83 -30.05 35.40
N GLY A 13 24.50 -29.25 34.57
CA GLY A 13 25.95 -29.38 34.34
C GLY A 13 26.41 -30.21 33.12
N GLY A 14 26.97 -29.54 32.12
CA GLY A 14 27.74 -30.20 31.05
C GLY A 14 28.09 -29.26 29.90
N ASN A 15 29.20 -28.52 30.04
CA ASN A 15 29.77 -27.66 29.02
C ASN A 15 30.44 -28.51 27.92
N SER A 16 29.96 -28.44 26.68
CA SER A 16 30.77 -28.65 25.48
C SER A 16 30.06 -27.99 24.29
N GLY A 17 30.65 -26.94 23.73
CA GLY A 17 30.16 -26.33 22.50
C GLY A 17 30.21 -27.30 21.32
N LEU A 18 29.31 -27.12 20.36
CA LEU A 18 29.41 -27.52 18.96
C LEU A 18 28.24 -26.92 18.16
N GLU A 19 28.46 -26.77 16.86
CA GLU A 19 27.76 -25.92 15.90
C GLU A 19 26.28 -26.27 15.66
N VAL A 20 25.53 -25.26 15.21
CA VAL A 20 24.16 -25.39 14.72
C VAL A 20 24.21 -25.99 13.31
N ASP A 21 23.71 -27.22 13.15
CA ASP A 21 23.59 -27.90 11.86
C ASP A 21 22.14 -27.87 11.36
N SER A 22 21.98 -27.50 10.09
CA SER A 22 20.73 -27.03 9.46
C SER A 22 19.92 -28.14 8.76
N ASP A 23 20.09 -29.40 9.17
CA ASP A 23 19.57 -30.55 8.42
C ASP A 23 18.36 -31.26 9.06
N GLN A 24 17.85 -30.79 10.22
CA GLN A 24 16.68 -31.42 10.87
C GLN A 24 15.30 -30.92 10.40
N ASP A 25 15.23 -29.82 9.63
CA ASP A 25 13.96 -29.34 9.06
C ASP A 25 13.62 -29.97 7.69
N GLU A 26 14.56 -30.69 7.05
CA GLU A 26 14.27 -31.41 5.80
C GLU A 26 13.55 -32.75 6.00
N GLU A 27 13.72 -33.42 7.15
CA GLU A 27 13.08 -34.73 7.40
C GLU A 27 11.57 -34.63 7.67
N ASN A 28 11.08 -33.53 8.23
CA ASN A 28 9.64 -33.34 8.46
C ASN A 28 8.85 -33.03 7.17
N LEU A 29 9.52 -32.65 6.08
CA LEU A 29 8.90 -32.47 4.76
C LEU A 29 8.66 -33.80 4.01
N ILE A 30 9.27 -34.90 4.47
CA ILE A 30 9.26 -36.20 3.76
C ILE A 30 8.00 -37.02 4.05
N ILE A 31 7.34 -36.82 5.20
CA ILE A 31 6.17 -37.62 5.61
C ILE A 31 4.91 -37.30 4.77
N GLY A 32 4.78 -36.06 4.27
CA GLY A 32 3.64 -35.63 3.44
C GLY A 32 3.65 -36.13 1.98
N ARG A 33 4.76 -36.69 1.47
CA ARG A 33 4.88 -37.14 0.06
C ARG A 33 4.48 -38.59 -0.18
N ARG A 34 4.32 -39.39 0.89
CA ARG A 34 4.04 -40.83 0.77
C ARG A 34 2.61 -41.15 0.30
N MET A 35 1.65 -40.23 0.45
CA MET A 35 0.25 -40.43 0.01
C MET A 35 0.01 -40.22 -1.50
N SER A 36 0.98 -39.73 -2.27
CA SER A 36 0.79 -39.45 -3.71
C SER A 36 1.28 -40.55 -4.64
N LEU A 37 2.08 -41.50 -4.15
CA LEU A 37 2.69 -42.55 -4.95
C LEU A 37 1.76 -43.74 -5.22
N ASP A 38 0.87 -44.07 -4.28
CA ASP A 38 -0.07 -45.20 -4.43
C ASP A 38 -1.16 -44.95 -5.48
N LYS A 39 -1.41 -43.68 -5.86
CA LYS A 39 -2.39 -43.33 -6.92
C LYS A 39 -1.82 -43.32 -8.34
N CYS A 40 -0.50 -43.47 -8.52
CA CYS A 40 0.13 -43.45 -9.84
C CYS A 40 0.37 -44.84 -10.44
N GLU A 41 0.28 -45.92 -9.66
CA GLU A 41 0.44 -47.28 -10.19
C GLU A 41 -0.72 -47.75 -11.10
N SER A 42 -1.85 -47.06 -11.09
CA SER A 42 -3.02 -47.38 -11.92
C SER A 42 -2.98 -46.82 -13.35
N ALA A 43 -1.95 -46.05 -13.73
CA ALA A 43 -1.89 -45.34 -15.02
C ALA A 43 -0.81 -45.83 -16.02
N GLY A 44 -0.11 -46.95 -15.76
CA GLY A 44 0.65 -47.67 -16.80
C GLY A 44 1.77 -46.89 -17.52
N MET A 45 2.35 -45.86 -16.89
CA MET A 45 3.39 -45.01 -17.49
C MET A 45 4.79 -45.51 -17.09
N ARG A 46 5.63 -45.90 -18.06
CA ARG A 46 6.95 -46.52 -17.79
C ARG A 46 7.90 -45.54 -17.10
N ALA A 47 8.52 -45.98 -16.00
CA ALA A 47 9.43 -45.21 -15.13
C ALA A 47 10.62 -44.50 -15.81
N LYS A 48 10.97 -44.85 -17.07
CA LYS A 48 12.01 -44.17 -17.85
C LYS A 48 11.55 -42.81 -18.42
N THR A 49 10.29 -42.65 -18.77
CA THR A 49 9.75 -41.40 -19.33
C THR A 49 9.59 -40.34 -18.24
N MET A 50 9.19 -40.76 -17.03
CA MET A 50 8.98 -39.87 -15.87
C MET A 50 10.29 -39.29 -15.33
N ARG A 51 11.41 -40.04 -15.38
CA ARG A 51 12.74 -39.53 -14.98
C ARG A 51 13.30 -38.49 -15.96
N ALA A 52 12.90 -38.54 -17.24
CA ALA A 52 13.29 -37.55 -18.23
C ALA A 52 12.51 -36.24 -18.03
N GLU A 53 11.20 -36.32 -17.82
CA GLU A 53 10.36 -35.13 -17.58
C GLU A 53 10.64 -34.46 -16.23
N ILE A 54 10.87 -35.22 -15.16
CA ILE A 54 11.27 -34.67 -13.86
C ILE A 54 12.65 -34.01 -13.95
N ARG A 55 13.58 -34.52 -14.77
CA ARG A 55 14.89 -33.89 -14.97
C ARG A 55 14.80 -32.60 -15.79
N VAL A 56 13.89 -32.52 -16.76
CA VAL A 56 13.59 -31.28 -17.51
C VAL A 56 12.91 -30.24 -16.61
N ILE A 57 11.97 -30.66 -15.76
CA ILE A 57 11.32 -29.77 -14.78
C ILE A 57 12.32 -29.33 -13.70
N LEU A 58 13.19 -30.20 -13.20
CA LEU A 58 14.23 -29.83 -12.23
C LEU A 58 15.35 -28.98 -12.85
N GLN A 59 15.64 -29.12 -14.16
CA GLN A 59 16.53 -28.20 -14.88
C GLN A 59 15.86 -26.84 -15.13
N ALA A 60 14.55 -26.81 -15.40
CA ALA A 60 13.78 -25.57 -15.49
C ALA A 60 13.69 -24.85 -14.13
N VAL A 61 13.51 -25.59 -13.03
CA VAL A 61 13.47 -25.05 -11.66
C VAL A 61 14.86 -24.63 -11.16
N ARG A 62 15.94 -25.34 -11.52
CA ARG A 62 17.33 -24.93 -11.21
C ARG A 62 17.84 -23.77 -12.07
N GLY A 63 17.26 -23.56 -13.27
CA GLY A 63 17.49 -22.37 -14.11
C GLY A 63 16.71 -21.13 -13.65
N TRP A 64 15.76 -21.29 -12.73
CA TRP A 64 14.96 -20.22 -12.12
C TRP A 64 15.58 -19.63 -10.84
N GLY A 65 16.88 -19.86 -10.62
CA GLY A 65 17.66 -19.15 -9.62
C GLY A 65 17.90 -17.69 -10.02
N GLY A 66 17.29 -16.77 -9.28
CA GLY A 66 17.80 -15.41 -9.06
C GLY A 66 17.65 -14.35 -10.17
N ARG A 67 17.27 -14.69 -11.41
CA ARG A 67 17.18 -13.70 -12.52
C ARG A 67 15.83 -13.60 -13.24
N ALA A 68 14.90 -14.53 -13.03
CA ALA A 68 13.60 -14.53 -13.73
C ALA A 68 12.55 -13.61 -13.07
N TRP A 69 12.66 -13.32 -11.77
CA TRP A 69 11.80 -12.36 -11.07
C TRP A 69 12.13 -10.89 -11.40
N GLN A 70 13.29 -10.62 -12.01
CA GLN A 70 13.67 -9.26 -12.43
C GLN A 70 13.02 -8.81 -13.75
N ARG A 71 12.41 -9.72 -14.54
CA ARG A 71 11.86 -9.37 -15.87
C ARG A 71 10.33 -9.32 -15.95
N ALA A 72 9.64 -9.69 -14.87
CA ALA A 72 8.18 -9.56 -14.75
C ALA A 72 7.75 -8.74 -13.51
N GLY A 73 8.70 -8.11 -12.82
CA GLY A 73 8.43 -7.08 -11.84
C GLY A 73 8.48 -5.73 -12.54
N ILE A 74 7.49 -4.89 -12.28
CA ILE A 74 7.55 -3.42 -12.43
C ILE A 74 9.01 -2.98 -12.27
N ALA A 75 9.56 -2.24 -13.23
CA ALA A 75 10.88 -1.69 -13.14
C ALA A 75 10.96 -0.84 -11.86
N MET A 76 11.34 -1.47 -10.75
CA MET A 76 11.61 -0.81 -9.49
C MET A 76 12.88 -0.03 -9.76
N ILE A 77 12.71 1.23 -10.16
CA ILE A 77 13.75 2.23 -10.22
C ILE A 77 14.60 2.05 -8.97
N GLN A 78 15.91 1.85 -9.13
CA GLN A 78 16.84 1.65 -8.02
C GLN A 78 16.68 2.78 -6.99
N GLY A 79 15.92 2.51 -5.92
CA GLY A 79 15.43 3.52 -4.98
C GLY A 79 14.90 2.88 -3.70
N MET A 80 14.66 3.73 -2.70
CA MET A 80 14.17 3.39 -1.37
C MET A 80 12.97 2.43 -1.44
N ARG A 81 13.08 1.25 -0.84
CA ARG A 81 11.98 0.28 -0.79
C ARG A 81 11.02 0.64 0.33
N MET A 82 9.78 0.96 -0.02
CA MET A 82 8.77 1.44 0.92
C MET A 82 7.63 0.44 1.09
N GLU A 83 7.17 0.20 2.31
CA GLU A 83 6.02 -0.69 2.58
C GLU A 83 5.02 -0.05 3.54
N LEU A 84 3.74 -0.42 3.38
CA LEU A 84 2.63 0.05 4.21
C LEU A 84 1.98 -1.13 4.93
N ILE A 85 1.82 -1.01 6.24
CA ILE A 85 1.01 -1.90 7.07
C ILE A 85 -0.22 -1.09 7.54
N THR A 86 -1.42 -1.61 7.32
CA THR A 86 -2.65 -1.06 7.87
C THR A 86 -3.20 -2.03 8.91
N THR A 87 -3.42 -1.57 10.14
CA THR A 87 -4.02 -2.37 11.20
C THR A 87 -5.49 -1.97 11.36
N GLY A 88 -6.35 -2.96 11.52
CA GLY A 88 -7.78 -2.77 11.75
C GLY A 88 -8.59 -3.98 11.35
N SER A 89 -9.24 -4.62 12.31
CA SER A 89 -10.08 -5.81 12.10
C SER A 89 -11.26 -5.50 11.18
N GLU A 90 -11.81 -4.29 11.28
CA GLU A 90 -12.90 -3.77 10.45
C GLU A 90 -12.53 -3.70 8.95
N LEU A 91 -11.24 -3.58 8.64
CA LEU A 91 -10.73 -3.58 7.26
C LEU A 91 -10.81 -4.98 6.66
N LEU A 92 -10.44 -6.00 7.43
CA LEU A 92 -10.50 -7.40 7.00
C LEU A 92 -11.93 -7.94 6.95
N LEU A 93 -12.81 -7.40 7.81
CA LEU A 93 -14.24 -7.68 7.77
C LEU A 93 -14.97 -6.92 6.65
N GLY A 94 -14.30 -6.01 5.93
CA GLY A 94 -14.90 -5.21 4.87
C GLY A 94 -15.94 -4.20 5.35
N GLN A 95 -15.95 -3.89 6.64
CA GLN A 95 -16.87 -2.90 7.24
C GLN A 95 -16.44 -1.47 6.88
N VAL A 96 -15.13 -1.26 6.74
CA VAL A 96 -14.53 0.00 6.32
C VAL A 96 -13.62 -0.26 5.12
N MET A 97 -13.78 0.54 4.07
CA MET A 97 -12.89 0.49 2.92
C MET A 97 -11.52 1.05 3.29
N ASN A 98 -10.46 0.28 3.08
CA ASN A 98 -9.09 0.74 3.33
C ASN A 98 -8.67 1.79 2.28
N SER A 99 -8.78 3.07 2.64
CA SER A 99 -8.43 4.20 1.78
C SER A 99 -6.96 4.64 1.89
N HIS A 100 -6.22 4.14 2.90
CA HIS A 100 -4.85 4.59 3.19
C HIS A 100 -3.87 4.30 2.06
N PRO A 101 -3.84 3.07 1.49
CA PRO A 101 -3.13 2.76 0.25
C PRO A 101 -3.23 3.81 -0.85
N GLY A 102 -4.45 4.20 -1.20
CA GLY A 102 -4.72 5.08 -2.34
C GLY A 102 -4.19 6.49 -2.07
N TYR A 103 -4.47 7.02 -0.88
CA TYR A 103 -3.97 8.33 -0.46
C TYR A 103 -2.44 8.37 -0.42
N LEU A 104 -1.81 7.44 0.31
CA LEU A 104 -0.37 7.43 0.54
C LEU A 104 0.40 7.14 -0.76
N SER A 105 -0.04 6.17 -1.57
CA SER A 105 0.59 5.88 -2.86
C SER A 105 0.51 7.08 -3.80
N GLY A 106 -0.61 7.82 -3.79
CA GLY A 106 -0.78 9.03 -4.59
C GLY A 106 0.19 10.15 -4.20
N ARG A 107 0.46 10.33 -2.89
CA ARG A 107 1.46 11.29 -2.38
C ARG A 107 2.89 10.87 -2.75
N LEU A 108 3.21 9.59 -2.57
CA LEU A 108 4.52 9.03 -2.93
C LEU A 108 4.79 9.13 -4.43
N GLU A 109 3.81 8.81 -5.28
CA GLU A 109 3.94 8.91 -6.73
C GLU A 109 4.25 10.35 -7.17
N ALA A 110 3.67 11.34 -6.51
CA ALA A 110 3.96 12.76 -6.79
C ALA A 110 5.42 13.16 -6.46
N MET A 111 6.12 12.37 -5.64
CA MET A 111 7.55 12.52 -5.33
C MET A 111 8.45 11.56 -6.14
N GLY A 112 7.89 10.78 -7.07
CA GLY A 112 8.62 9.75 -7.81
C GLY A 112 8.97 8.52 -6.96
N LEU A 113 8.27 8.31 -5.84
CA LEU A 113 8.40 7.16 -4.95
C LEU A 113 7.20 6.22 -5.12
N SER A 114 7.33 4.98 -4.68
CA SER A 114 6.25 3.98 -4.75
C SER A 114 6.29 3.01 -3.58
N LEU A 115 5.12 2.49 -3.21
CA LEU A 115 5.02 1.39 -2.25
C LEU A 115 5.32 0.07 -2.97
N ALA A 116 6.25 -0.70 -2.43
CA ALA A 116 6.61 -2.04 -2.89
C ALA A 116 5.59 -3.10 -2.47
N ARG A 117 5.03 -2.95 -1.26
CA ARG A 117 3.98 -3.83 -0.72
C ARG A 117 3.10 -3.05 0.24
N GLN A 118 1.85 -3.48 0.28
CA GLN A 118 0.85 -3.04 1.25
C GLN A 118 0.29 -4.30 1.93
N THR A 119 0.03 -4.25 3.23
CA THR A 119 -0.50 -5.40 3.97
C THR A 119 -1.49 -4.90 5.02
N ALA A 120 -2.71 -5.45 5.00
CA ALA A 120 -3.71 -5.20 6.02
C ALA A 120 -3.75 -6.38 7.00
N VAL A 121 -3.76 -6.10 8.30
CA VAL A 121 -3.77 -7.09 9.38
C VAL A 121 -4.87 -6.77 10.39
N PRO A 122 -5.41 -7.77 11.11
CA PRO A 122 -6.36 -7.48 12.19
C PRO A 122 -5.65 -6.77 13.34
N ASP A 123 -6.45 -6.25 14.26
CA ASP A 123 -5.92 -5.82 15.54
C ASP A 123 -5.46 -7.05 16.33
N GLY A 124 -4.25 -7.00 16.85
CA GLY A 124 -3.67 -8.14 17.55
C GLY A 124 -2.15 -8.10 17.54
N ARG A 125 -1.56 -8.45 18.69
CA ARG A 125 -0.12 -8.34 18.91
C ARG A 125 0.66 -9.22 17.94
N GLU A 126 0.22 -10.47 17.79
CA GLU A 126 0.87 -11.49 16.97
C GLU A 126 0.88 -11.09 15.49
N ALA A 127 -0.29 -10.68 14.98
CA ALA A 127 -0.46 -10.31 13.59
C ALA A 127 0.39 -9.07 13.22
N ILE A 128 0.38 -8.03 14.06
CA ILE A 128 1.19 -6.83 13.85
C ILE A 128 2.68 -7.18 13.94
N ARG A 129 3.10 -7.99 14.91
CA ARG A 129 4.51 -8.37 15.09
C ARG A 129 5.07 -9.13 13.90
N GLU A 130 4.30 -10.07 13.34
CA GLU A 130 4.69 -10.85 12.17
C GLU A 130 4.98 -9.95 10.96
N VAL A 131 4.03 -9.10 10.59
CA VAL A 131 4.19 -8.22 9.41
C VAL A 131 5.22 -7.12 9.63
N LEU A 132 5.39 -6.66 10.87
CA LEU A 132 6.43 -5.71 11.24
C LEU A 132 7.83 -6.32 11.03
N ALA A 133 8.04 -7.56 11.48
CA ALA A 133 9.29 -8.28 11.28
C ALA A 133 9.58 -8.56 9.80
N GLU A 134 8.58 -9.01 9.04
CA GLU A 134 8.70 -9.19 7.59
C GLU A 134 9.06 -7.89 6.86
N GLY A 135 8.33 -6.81 7.18
CA GLY A 135 8.50 -5.50 6.55
C GLY A 135 9.87 -4.92 6.86
N TRP A 136 10.25 -4.85 8.15
CA TRP A 136 11.50 -4.23 8.60
C TRP A 136 12.73 -4.94 8.04
N GLY A 137 12.67 -6.27 7.85
CA GLY A 137 13.77 -7.05 7.26
C GLY A 137 14.09 -6.67 5.82
N ARG A 138 13.12 -6.20 5.03
CA ARG A 138 13.25 -6.08 3.57
C ARG A 138 13.03 -4.69 2.99
N CYS A 139 12.52 -3.73 3.78
CA CYS A 139 12.30 -2.37 3.33
C CYS A 139 13.26 -1.37 4.01
N ASP A 140 13.37 -0.20 3.41
CA ASP A 140 14.09 0.97 3.92
C ASP A 140 13.14 1.94 4.63
N PHE A 141 11.86 1.93 4.25
CA PHE A 141 10.81 2.73 4.87
C PHE A 141 9.57 1.87 5.13
N LEU A 142 9.18 1.77 6.40
CA LEU A 142 7.98 1.06 6.84
C LEU A 142 7.00 2.05 7.47
N LEU A 143 5.82 2.18 6.89
CA LEU A 143 4.73 2.97 7.46
C LEU A 143 3.65 2.05 7.99
N VAL A 144 3.32 2.21 9.27
CA VAL A 144 2.20 1.52 9.92
C VAL A 144 1.11 2.54 10.22
N THR A 145 -0.12 2.22 9.88
CA THR A 145 -1.28 3.09 10.13
C THR A 145 -2.34 2.35 10.93
N GLY A 146 -2.84 2.95 12.00
CA GLY A 146 -3.84 2.35 12.88
C GLY A 146 -3.28 1.82 14.20
N GLY A 147 -4.17 1.51 15.15
CA GLY A 147 -3.82 0.90 16.44
C GLY A 147 -3.04 1.81 17.41
N LEU A 148 -3.20 3.14 17.30
CA LEU A 148 -2.54 4.16 18.15
C LEU A 148 -3.52 4.88 19.09
N GLY A 149 -4.80 4.54 19.03
CA GLY A 149 -5.80 5.13 19.92
C GLY A 149 -5.65 4.66 21.37
N PRO A 150 -6.64 4.97 22.21
CA PRO A 150 -6.63 4.61 23.61
C PRO A 150 -7.29 3.25 23.92
N THR A 151 -7.88 2.55 22.95
CA THR A 151 -8.70 1.35 23.21
C THR A 151 -7.86 0.10 23.41
N SER A 152 -8.47 -0.98 23.92
CA SER A 152 -7.74 -2.20 24.30
C SER A 152 -7.17 -2.97 23.11
N ASP A 153 -7.72 -2.75 21.93
CA ASP A 153 -7.27 -3.25 20.63
C ASP A 153 -6.20 -2.37 19.97
N ASP A 154 -5.99 -1.13 20.44
CA ASP A 154 -4.90 -0.25 19.99
C ASP A 154 -3.55 -0.67 20.60
N VAL A 155 -2.93 -1.71 20.02
CA VAL A 155 -1.68 -2.31 20.52
C VAL A 155 -0.45 -2.03 19.65
N THR A 156 -0.57 -1.25 18.57
CA THR A 156 0.52 -1.04 17.60
C THR A 156 1.76 -0.45 18.26
N ARG A 157 1.58 0.52 19.16
CA ARG A 157 2.69 1.17 19.89
C ARG A 157 3.45 0.15 20.75
N GLU A 158 2.74 -0.65 21.52
CA GLU A 158 3.29 -1.67 22.43
C GLU A 158 4.09 -2.71 21.65
N VAL A 159 3.51 -3.20 20.54
CA VAL A 159 4.17 -4.19 19.67
C VAL A 159 5.45 -3.62 19.05
N VAL A 160 5.43 -2.37 18.61
CA VAL A 160 6.63 -1.70 18.07
C VAL A 160 7.69 -1.49 19.14
N ALA A 161 7.30 -1.13 20.36
CA ALA A 161 8.22 -1.00 21.49
C ALA A 161 8.94 -2.33 21.78
N GLU A 162 8.17 -3.42 21.87
CA GLU A 162 8.68 -4.77 22.07
C GLU A 162 9.60 -5.21 20.93
N PHE A 163 9.20 -4.97 19.68
CA PHE A 163 9.99 -5.30 18.49
C PHE A 163 11.34 -4.58 18.44
N LEU A 164 11.36 -3.29 18.78
CA LEU A 164 12.59 -2.50 18.82
C LEU A 164 13.42 -2.74 20.10
N GLY A 165 12.92 -3.55 21.04
CA GLY A 165 13.54 -3.75 22.34
C GLY A 165 13.64 -2.46 23.16
N LYS A 166 12.67 -1.54 23.02
CA LYS A 166 12.65 -0.24 23.70
C LYS A 166 11.54 -0.22 24.76
N PRO A 167 11.83 0.19 26.00
CA PRO A 167 10.78 0.39 26.99
C PRO A 167 9.89 1.57 26.59
N LEU A 168 8.62 1.54 26.99
CA LEU A 168 7.71 2.68 26.88
C LEU A 168 7.99 3.68 28.01
N GLU A 169 8.22 4.94 27.64
CA GLU A 169 8.40 6.06 28.56
C GLU A 169 7.15 6.95 28.53
N TYR A 170 6.74 7.44 29.69
CA TYR A 170 5.58 8.33 29.81
C TYR A 170 6.01 9.79 29.57
N HIS A 171 5.26 10.49 28.73
CA HIS A 171 5.51 11.88 28.35
C HIS A 171 4.40 12.80 28.88
N PRO A 172 4.60 13.50 30.02
CA PRO A 172 3.61 14.40 30.61
C PRO A 172 3.11 15.48 29.65
N GLU A 173 3.98 15.98 28.78
CA GLU A 173 3.67 17.01 27.78
C GLU A 173 2.69 16.53 26.71
N ILE A 174 2.77 15.25 26.32
CA ILE A 174 1.80 14.64 25.39
C ILE A 174 0.47 14.47 26.10
N HIS A 175 0.49 13.96 27.33
CA HIS A 175 -0.72 13.78 28.11
C HIS A 175 -1.44 15.12 28.32
N GLU A 176 -0.73 16.20 28.64
CA GLU A 176 -1.33 17.52 28.80
C GLU A 176 -2.00 18.04 27.52
N LYS A 177 -1.41 17.78 26.34
CA LYS A 177 -2.05 18.10 25.06
C LYS A 177 -3.34 17.30 24.84
N ILE A 178 -3.34 16.02 25.21
CA ILE A 178 -4.55 15.19 25.15
C ILE A 178 -5.62 15.78 26.09
N LEU A 179 -5.27 16.10 27.33
CA LEU A 179 -6.20 16.73 28.28
C LEU A 179 -6.72 18.07 27.75
N ALA A 180 -5.88 18.89 27.11
CA ALA A 180 -6.29 20.14 26.48
C ALA A 180 -7.30 19.93 25.34
N TYR A 181 -7.13 18.89 24.53
CA TYR A 181 -8.08 18.52 23.47
C TYR A 181 -9.45 18.11 24.02
N PHE A 182 -9.49 17.39 25.15
CA PHE A 182 -10.76 17.08 25.82
C PHE A 182 -11.41 18.33 26.42
N ARG A 183 -10.62 19.19 27.07
CA ARG A 183 -11.10 20.46 27.64
C ARG A 183 -11.68 21.40 26.58
N SER A 184 -11.06 21.50 25.40
CA SER A 184 -11.57 22.36 24.31
C SER A 184 -12.92 21.90 23.75
N ARG A 185 -13.31 20.65 24.04
CA ARG A 185 -14.61 20.07 23.68
C ARG A 185 -15.59 19.98 24.85
N ASN A 186 -15.25 20.56 26.00
CA ASN A 186 -16.01 20.41 27.25
C ASN A 186 -16.25 18.95 27.66
N LEU A 187 -15.28 18.07 27.40
CA LEU A 187 -15.33 16.66 27.77
C LEU A 187 -14.36 16.37 28.92
N THR A 188 -14.73 15.42 29.78
CA THR A 188 -13.82 14.86 30.78
C THR A 188 -13.07 13.68 30.15
N PRO A 189 -11.73 13.68 30.14
CA PRO A 189 -10.94 12.59 29.56
C PRO A 189 -11.07 11.32 30.39
N PRO A 190 -11.33 10.15 29.77
CA PRO A 190 -11.19 8.85 30.44
C PRO A 190 -9.73 8.57 30.81
N GLU A 191 -9.46 7.85 31.90
CA GLU A 191 -8.07 7.55 32.33
C GLU A 191 -7.26 6.78 31.27
N MET A 192 -7.92 5.93 30.47
CA MET A 192 -7.27 5.13 29.41
C MET A 192 -6.54 5.97 28.35
N VAL A 193 -6.92 7.24 28.14
CA VAL A 193 -6.24 8.11 27.15
C VAL A 193 -4.79 8.40 27.52
N LYS A 194 -4.42 8.21 28.79
CA LYS A 194 -3.04 8.32 29.28
C LYS A 194 -2.08 7.37 28.55
N VAL A 195 -2.57 6.22 28.07
CA VAL A 195 -1.75 5.26 27.32
C VAL A 195 -1.19 5.88 26.04
N GLN A 196 -1.89 6.85 25.44
CA GLN A 196 -1.44 7.55 24.23
C GLN A 196 -0.24 8.48 24.48
N ALA A 197 0.08 8.75 25.74
CA ALA A 197 1.28 9.50 26.16
C ALA A 197 2.48 8.59 26.47
N MET A 198 2.35 7.28 26.25
CA MET A 198 3.47 6.34 26.30
C MET A 198 4.19 6.36 24.95
N VAL A 199 5.52 6.41 24.94
CA VAL A 199 6.33 6.47 23.73
C VAL A 199 7.50 5.50 23.85
N PRO A 200 7.79 4.66 22.84
CA PRO A 200 8.97 3.81 22.87
C PRO A 200 10.24 4.66 22.93
N LYS A 201 11.12 4.36 23.89
CA LYS A 201 12.32 5.14 24.17
C LYS A 201 13.14 5.39 22.90
N GLY A 202 13.39 6.67 22.63
CA GLY A 202 14.20 7.13 21.49
C GLY A 202 13.42 7.39 20.21
N MET A 203 12.12 7.06 20.15
CA MET A 203 11.28 7.47 19.03
C MET A 203 10.98 8.97 19.07
N VAL A 204 10.92 9.58 17.90
CA VAL A 204 10.50 10.96 17.70
C VAL A 204 8.98 11.02 17.69
N VAL A 205 8.42 11.89 18.50
CA VAL A 205 6.97 12.13 18.59
C VAL A 205 6.55 13.06 17.46
N LEU A 206 5.52 12.68 16.71
CA LEU A 206 4.89 13.48 15.66
C LEU A 206 3.57 14.05 16.21
N PRO A 207 3.47 15.36 16.49
CA PRO A 207 2.25 15.95 17.05
C PRO A 207 1.02 15.76 16.17
N ASN A 208 -0.10 15.41 16.78
CA ASN A 208 -1.40 15.31 16.11
C ASN A 208 -2.28 16.50 16.50
N GLU A 209 -2.43 17.45 15.59
CA GLU A 209 -3.27 18.65 15.81
C GLU A 209 -4.77 18.40 15.51
N HIS A 210 -5.12 17.22 14.99
CA HIS A 210 -6.48 16.88 14.54
C HIS A 210 -7.12 15.74 15.36
N GLY A 211 -6.41 15.24 16.37
CA GLY A 211 -6.83 14.16 17.25
C GLY A 211 -5.95 14.05 18.49
N THR A 212 -6.00 12.90 19.18
CA THR A 212 -5.30 12.70 20.47
C THR A 212 -4.07 11.81 20.36
N ALA A 213 -4.06 10.85 19.42
CA ALA A 213 -2.94 9.92 19.26
C ALA A 213 -1.78 10.60 18.52
N PRO A 214 -0.61 10.81 19.15
CA PRO A 214 0.56 11.25 18.41
C PRO A 214 1.04 10.15 17.47
N GLY A 215 1.68 10.56 16.39
CA GLY A 215 2.44 9.65 15.53
C GLY A 215 3.82 9.42 16.12
N LEU A 216 4.49 8.37 15.67
CA LEU A 216 5.81 8.00 16.18
C LEU A 216 6.75 7.71 15.01
N LEU A 217 8.01 8.09 15.14
CA LEU A 217 9.02 7.86 14.10
C LEU A 217 10.30 7.32 14.73
N TRP A 218 10.85 6.28 14.12
CA TRP A 218 12.14 5.69 14.46
C TRP A 218 13.02 5.66 13.23
N GLU A 219 14.28 6.08 13.38
CA GLU A 219 15.28 6.02 12.32
C GLU A 219 16.51 5.27 12.85
N GLU A 220 16.94 4.24 12.12
CA GLU A 220 18.10 3.44 12.49
C GLU A 220 18.75 2.84 11.24
N ASN A 221 20.08 2.97 11.13
CA ASN A 221 20.86 2.40 10.02
C ASN A 221 20.35 2.78 8.62
N GLY A 222 19.84 4.01 8.46
CA GLY A 222 19.28 4.51 7.19
C GLY A 222 17.87 3.97 6.88
N LYS A 223 17.27 3.19 7.78
CA LYS A 223 15.88 2.76 7.71
C LYS A 223 14.97 3.65 8.56
N MET A 224 13.72 3.76 8.15
CA MET A 224 12.70 4.55 8.85
C MET A 224 11.45 3.72 9.13
N LEU A 225 10.98 3.74 10.37
CA LEU A 225 9.68 3.20 10.79
C LEU A 225 8.80 4.35 11.27
N VAL A 226 7.63 4.49 10.67
CA VAL A 226 6.66 5.54 11.02
C VAL A 226 5.35 4.89 11.43
N LEU A 227 4.78 5.36 12.54
CA LEU A 227 3.43 5.01 13.00
C LEU A 227 2.54 6.24 12.88
N LEU A 228 1.42 6.11 12.17
CA LEU A 228 0.39 7.14 12.05
C LEU A 228 -0.97 6.64 12.53
N PRO A 229 -1.87 7.53 13.01
CA PRO A 229 -3.20 7.15 13.44
C PRO A 229 -4.04 6.63 12.27
N GLY A 230 -5.08 5.85 12.58
CA GLY A 230 -6.00 5.29 11.58
C GLY A 230 -6.90 6.33 10.91
N PRO A 231 -7.58 7.24 11.64
CA PRO A 231 -8.52 8.17 11.03
C PRO A 231 -7.88 9.03 9.92
N PRO A 232 -8.42 9.06 8.69
CA PRO A 232 -7.83 9.81 7.57
C PRO A 232 -7.64 11.32 7.85
N ARG A 233 -8.55 11.92 8.61
CA ARG A 233 -8.49 13.33 9.04
C ARG A 233 -7.29 13.65 9.95
N GLU A 234 -6.69 12.64 10.56
CA GLU A 234 -5.50 12.75 11.42
C GLU A 234 -4.26 12.30 10.66
N LEU A 235 -4.36 11.17 9.94
CA LEU A 235 -3.28 10.59 9.14
C LEU A 235 -2.74 11.56 8.08
N ALA A 236 -3.63 12.12 7.25
CA ALA A 236 -3.24 12.97 6.12
C ALA A 236 -2.41 14.20 6.54
N PRO A 237 -2.88 15.07 7.46
CA PRO A 237 -2.11 16.24 7.86
C PRO A 237 -0.79 15.86 8.54
N MET A 238 -0.75 14.76 9.30
CA MET A 238 0.49 14.31 9.94
C MET A 238 1.51 13.77 8.94
N TYR A 239 1.05 13.00 7.94
CA TYR A 239 1.90 12.54 6.86
C TYR A 239 2.52 13.73 6.11
N GLU A 240 1.69 14.69 5.70
CA GLU A 240 2.13 15.87 4.93
C GLU A 240 3.07 16.77 5.73
N ALA A 241 2.82 16.95 7.03
CA ALA A 241 3.62 17.83 7.89
C ALA A 241 4.96 17.22 8.29
N TYR A 242 5.02 15.91 8.55
CA TYR A 242 6.17 15.30 9.21
C TYR A 242 6.86 14.21 8.37
N VAL A 243 6.11 13.40 7.63
CA VAL A 243 6.67 12.25 6.92
C VAL A 243 7.13 12.65 5.53
N GLU A 244 6.27 13.32 4.77
CA GLU A 244 6.55 13.73 3.40
C GLU A 244 7.82 14.58 3.26
N PRO A 245 8.09 15.59 4.12
CA PRO A 245 9.31 16.40 3.98
C PRO A 245 10.60 15.60 4.14
N ARG A 246 10.58 14.51 4.92
CA ARG A 246 11.74 13.62 5.12
C ARG A 246 12.02 12.76 3.88
N LEU A 247 10.99 12.46 3.10
CA LEU A 247 11.09 11.63 1.89
C LEU A 247 11.56 12.43 0.66
N ARG A 248 11.45 13.77 0.68
CA ARG A 248 11.83 14.62 -0.46
C ARG A 248 13.31 14.51 -0.84
N GLY A 249 14.19 14.14 0.09
CA GLY A 249 15.61 13.91 -0.19
C GLY A 249 15.93 12.53 -0.78
N SER A 250 14.96 11.61 -0.79
CA SER A 250 15.14 10.21 -1.20
C SER A 250 14.63 9.92 -2.62
N SER A 251 14.15 10.94 -3.32
CA SER A 251 13.72 10.80 -4.71
C SER A 251 14.92 10.48 -5.61
N GLY A 252 14.85 9.37 -6.35
CA GLY A 252 15.74 9.10 -7.48
C GLY A 252 15.52 10.10 -8.63
N LYS A 253 16.06 9.81 -9.83
CA LYS A 253 15.68 10.58 -11.03
C LYS A 253 14.15 10.65 -11.10
N ALA A 254 13.59 11.86 -11.12
CA ALA A 254 12.15 12.07 -11.15
C ALA A 254 11.57 11.32 -12.36
N VAL A 255 10.82 10.26 -12.09
CA VAL A 255 10.07 9.55 -13.12
C VAL A 255 8.75 10.26 -13.27
N GLU A 256 8.58 10.87 -14.43
CA GLU A 256 7.37 11.59 -14.74
C GLU A 256 6.33 10.61 -15.30
N THR A 257 5.07 10.86 -14.94
CA THR A 257 3.94 10.04 -15.36
C THR A 257 3.00 10.89 -16.20
N ARG A 258 2.63 10.37 -17.37
CA ARG A 258 1.56 10.92 -18.21
C ARG A 258 0.39 9.96 -18.22
N ILE A 259 -0.82 10.49 -18.09
CA ILE A 259 -2.06 9.71 -18.12
C ILE A 259 -2.91 10.28 -19.23
N LEU A 260 -3.31 9.47 -20.20
CA LEU A 260 -4.33 9.81 -21.19
C LEU A 260 -5.62 9.13 -20.81
N ARG A 261 -6.71 9.91 -20.76
CA ARG A 261 -8.04 9.42 -20.44
C ARG A 261 -8.78 9.09 -21.73
N VAL A 262 -9.10 7.82 -21.93
CA VAL A 262 -9.70 7.30 -23.15
C VAL A 262 -11.15 6.90 -22.89
N HIS A 263 -12.08 7.36 -23.70
CA HIS A 263 -13.50 6.99 -23.63
C HIS A 263 -13.92 6.13 -24.83
N GLY A 264 -14.92 5.27 -24.63
CA GLY A 264 -15.57 4.52 -25.71
C GLY A 264 -14.77 3.34 -26.28
N GLN A 265 -13.58 3.06 -25.73
CA GLN A 265 -12.76 1.91 -26.11
C GLN A 265 -12.40 1.08 -24.87
N GLY A 266 -12.49 -0.25 -24.99
CA GLY A 266 -12.10 -1.16 -23.92
C GLY A 266 -10.57 -1.30 -23.77
N GLU A 267 -10.12 -1.76 -22.61
CA GLU A 267 -8.69 -1.85 -22.25
C GLU A 267 -7.87 -2.62 -23.29
N SER A 268 -8.32 -3.81 -23.70
CA SER A 268 -7.60 -4.65 -24.66
C SER A 268 -7.45 -3.99 -26.03
N PHE A 269 -8.44 -3.21 -26.47
CA PHE A 269 -8.37 -2.48 -27.74
C PHE A 269 -7.35 -1.33 -27.67
N VAL A 270 -7.32 -0.61 -26.54
CA VAL A 270 -6.34 0.46 -26.33
C VAL A 270 -4.93 -0.13 -26.31
N GLN A 271 -4.73 -1.24 -25.60
CA GLN A 271 -3.45 -1.93 -25.54
C GLN A 271 -2.99 -2.44 -26.92
N GLU A 272 -3.86 -3.13 -27.66
CA GLU A 272 -3.53 -3.67 -28.99
C GLU A 272 -3.05 -2.56 -29.95
N LYS A 273 -3.69 -1.38 -29.90
CA LYS A 273 -3.33 -0.23 -30.74
C LYS A 273 -2.04 0.46 -30.33
N CYS A 274 -1.72 0.47 -29.02
CA CYS A 274 -0.69 1.37 -28.47
C CYS A 274 0.60 0.66 -28.06
N GLU A 275 0.52 -0.58 -27.54
CA GLU A 275 1.63 -1.24 -26.85
C GLU A 275 2.86 -1.39 -27.75
N ALA A 276 2.69 -1.92 -28.96
CA ALA A 276 3.80 -2.19 -29.87
C ALA A 276 4.58 -0.91 -30.23
N GLU A 277 3.85 0.20 -30.44
CA GLU A 277 4.45 1.49 -30.78
C GLU A 277 5.19 2.08 -29.57
N LEU A 278 4.58 2.09 -28.39
CA LEU A 278 5.23 2.59 -27.18
C LEU A 278 6.51 1.80 -26.84
N ARG A 279 6.46 0.48 -26.99
CA ARG A 279 7.63 -0.39 -26.79
C ARG A 279 8.74 -0.12 -27.80
N SER A 280 8.41 0.11 -29.07
CA SER A 280 9.40 0.43 -30.11
C SER A 280 10.10 1.77 -29.85
N MET A 281 9.41 2.71 -29.19
CA MET A 281 9.96 3.99 -28.75
C MET A 281 10.86 3.88 -27.50
N GLY A 282 10.90 2.71 -26.84
CA GLY A 282 11.68 2.49 -25.62
C GLY A 282 10.94 2.80 -24.32
N VAL A 283 9.61 2.91 -24.34
CA VAL A 283 8.83 3.04 -23.11
C VAL A 283 8.72 1.68 -22.41
N GLU A 284 9.24 1.59 -21.19
CA GLU A 284 9.22 0.35 -20.41
C GLU A 284 8.01 0.24 -19.48
N GLU A 285 7.54 1.35 -18.92
CA GLU A 285 6.43 1.36 -17.97
C GLU A 285 5.16 1.92 -18.63
N ILE A 286 4.30 0.98 -19.03
CA ILE A 286 3.00 1.24 -19.64
C ILE A 286 1.94 0.58 -18.76
N GLY A 287 0.91 1.33 -18.39
CA GLY A 287 -0.21 0.84 -17.60
C GLY A 287 -1.53 1.13 -18.28
N TYR A 288 -2.42 0.15 -18.26
CA TYR A 288 -3.81 0.32 -18.70
C TYR A 288 -4.70 0.02 -17.51
N CYS A 289 -5.68 0.89 -17.25
CA CYS A 289 -6.62 0.70 -16.16
C CYS A 289 -8.04 0.97 -16.64
N ALA A 290 -8.80 -0.10 -16.82
CA ALA A 290 -10.22 -0.01 -17.11
C ALA A 290 -11.01 0.61 -15.97
N ARG A 291 -11.92 1.49 -16.34
CA ARG A 291 -13.01 2.04 -15.52
C ARG A 291 -14.32 1.87 -16.28
N PRO A 292 -15.48 1.98 -15.62
CA PRO A 292 -16.77 1.95 -16.32
C PRO A 292 -16.82 3.00 -17.45
N GLY A 293 -16.79 2.55 -18.71
CA GLY A 293 -16.85 3.39 -19.90
C GLY A 293 -15.55 4.10 -20.30
N GLU A 294 -14.45 3.90 -19.55
CA GLU A 294 -13.20 4.64 -19.73
C GLU A 294 -11.96 3.77 -19.51
N VAL A 295 -10.82 4.18 -20.06
CA VAL A 295 -9.52 3.55 -19.84
C VAL A 295 -8.48 4.64 -19.55
N ASP A 296 -7.75 4.48 -18.45
CA ASP A 296 -6.57 5.29 -18.15
C ASP A 296 -5.33 4.64 -18.78
N LEU A 297 -4.75 5.27 -19.79
CA LEU A 297 -3.46 4.87 -20.36
C LEU A 297 -2.34 5.67 -19.71
N ARG A 298 -1.51 4.98 -18.92
CA ARG A 298 -0.39 5.54 -18.19
C ARG A 298 0.93 5.22 -18.88
N VAL A 299 1.78 6.23 -19.00
CA VAL A 299 3.13 6.13 -19.55
C VAL A 299 4.09 6.75 -18.54
N LYS A 300 5.16 6.04 -18.18
CA LYS A 300 6.18 6.56 -17.25
C LYS A 300 7.57 6.53 -17.86
N SER A 301 8.35 7.59 -17.61
CA SER A 301 9.77 7.63 -17.96
C SER A 301 10.51 8.70 -17.15
N ALA A 302 11.81 8.49 -16.94
CA ALA A 302 12.72 9.54 -16.46
C ALA A 302 13.12 10.52 -17.59
N GLU A 303 12.87 10.18 -18.85
CA GLU A 303 13.19 11.00 -20.02
C GLU A 303 11.95 11.78 -20.47
N VAL A 304 11.88 13.06 -20.10
CA VAL A 304 10.77 13.96 -20.46
C VAL A 304 10.51 13.98 -21.97
N GLY A 305 11.58 14.08 -22.77
CA GLY A 305 11.45 14.07 -24.24
C GLY A 305 10.91 12.75 -24.81
N LEU A 306 11.10 11.62 -24.12
CA LEU A 306 10.46 10.36 -24.51
C LEU A 306 8.96 10.39 -24.21
N LEU A 307 8.57 10.89 -23.03
CA LEU A 307 7.16 11.02 -22.65
C LEU A 307 6.38 11.94 -23.59
N GLU A 308 6.93 13.09 -23.94
CA GLU A 308 6.27 14.03 -24.86
C GLU A 308 6.02 13.39 -26.23
N ARG A 309 7.02 12.70 -26.79
CA ARG A 309 6.86 11.95 -28.04
C ARG A 309 5.84 10.84 -27.91
N ALA A 310 5.86 10.08 -26.81
CA ALA A 310 4.93 8.99 -26.56
C ALA A 310 3.49 9.51 -26.48
N VAL A 311 3.25 10.59 -25.73
CA VAL A 311 1.92 11.22 -25.62
C VAL A 311 1.43 11.73 -26.97
N ALA A 312 2.29 12.40 -27.75
CA ALA A 312 1.94 12.85 -29.10
C ALA A 312 1.53 11.68 -29.99
N LYS A 313 2.28 10.58 -29.95
CA LYS A 313 1.99 9.38 -30.73
C LYS A 313 0.70 8.70 -30.31
N LEU A 314 0.43 8.62 -29.00
CA LEU A 314 -0.83 8.08 -28.48
C LEU A 314 -2.04 8.90 -28.91
N ARG A 315 -1.92 10.23 -28.94
CA ARG A 315 -2.99 11.10 -29.45
C ARG A 315 -3.24 10.89 -30.94
N GLU A 316 -2.20 10.61 -31.74
CA GLU A 316 -2.34 10.24 -33.16
C GLU A 316 -3.11 8.91 -33.32
N ILE A 317 -2.77 7.91 -32.52
CA ILE A 317 -3.38 6.56 -32.59
C ILE A 317 -4.83 6.56 -32.09
N LEU A 318 -5.08 7.24 -30.97
CA LEU A 318 -6.37 7.17 -30.26
C LEU A 318 -7.34 8.28 -30.67
N GLY A 319 -6.84 9.38 -31.23
CA GLY A 319 -7.65 10.48 -31.78
C GLY A 319 -8.64 11.04 -30.76
N GLU A 320 -9.89 11.20 -31.20
CA GLU A 320 -10.98 11.78 -30.40
C GLU A 320 -11.39 10.95 -29.18
N ALA A 321 -10.93 9.70 -29.08
CA ALA A 321 -11.19 8.90 -27.89
C ALA A 321 -10.46 9.44 -26.67
N VAL A 322 -9.36 10.20 -26.85
CA VAL A 322 -8.65 10.87 -25.76
C VAL A 322 -9.38 12.15 -25.38
N TYR A 323 -10.09 12.15 -24.25
CA TYR A 323 -10.85 13.32 -23.81
C TYR A 323 -10.06 14.24 -22.86
N ALA A 324 -9.06 13.70 -22.15
CA ALA A 324 -8.25 14.47 -21.18
C ALA A 324 -6.84 13.90 -21.00
N GLU A 325 -5.98 14.72 -20.38
CA GLU A 325 -4.66 14.32 -19.90
C GLU A 325 -4.52 14.60 -18.41
N GLY A 326 -3.88 13.70 -17.68
CA GLY A 326 -3.69 13.77 -16.24
C GLY A 326 -4.90 13.28 -15.46
N ARG A 327 -5.32 14.07 -14.49
CA ARG A 327 -6.35 13.69 -13.51
C ARG A 327 -7.70 14.35 -13.73
N GLU A 328 -7.86 15.16 -14.78
CA GLU A 328 -9.14 15.79 -15.11
C GLU A 328 -10.20 14.71 -15.39
N THR A 329 -11.36 14.83 -14.74
CA THR A 329 -12.52 13.95 -14.98
C THR A 329 -13.33 14.44 -16.18
N MET A 330 -14.19 13.58 -16.73
CA MET A 330 -15.09 13.93 -17.83
C MET A 330 -15.93 15.16 -17.52
N GLU A 331 -16.44 15.26 -16.29
CA GLU A 331 -17.27 16.37 -15.81
C GLU A 331 -16.48 17.67 -15.76
N GLU A 332 -15.25 17.63 -15.25
CA GLU A 332 -14.37 18.80 -15.22
C GLU A 332 -14.10 19.31 -16.63
N VAL A 333 -13.85 18.40 -17.59
CA VAL A 333 -13.70 18.75 -19.01
C VAL A 333 -14.98 19.38 -19.56
N VAL A 334 -16.15 18.79 -19.31
CA VAL A 334 -17.44 19.33 -19.79
C VAL A 334 -17.70 20.73 -19.21
N VAL A 335 -17.53 20.92 -17.90
CA VAL A 335 -17.75 22.22 -17.23
C VAL A 335 -16.77 23.27 -17.76
N LYS A 336 -15.49 22.93 -17.91
CA LYS A 336 -14.45 23.81 -18.46
C LYS A 336 -14.76 24.23 -19.89
N LEU A 337 -15.15 23.28 -20.75
CA LEU A 337 -15.54 23.56 -22.14
C LEU A 337 -16.81 24.42 -22.21
N ALA A 338 -17.81 24.12 -21.37
CA ALA A 338 -19.04 24.89 -21.32
C ALA A 338 -18.78 26.36 -20.90
N ARG A 339 -17.94 26.55 -19.88
CA ARG A 339 -17.50 27.87 -19.41
C ARG A 339 -16.76 28.62 -20.50
N GLY A 340 -15.77 27.98 -21.13
CA GLY A 340 -14.97 28.59 -22.19
C GLY A 340 -15.78 29.00 -23.41
N LYS A 341 -16.88 28.30 -23.71
CA LYS A 341 -17.80 28.62 -24.81
C LYS A 341 -18.98 29.52 -24.39
N GLY A 342 -19.11 29.85 -23.10
CA GLY A 342 -20.25 30.60 -22.58
C GLY A 342 -21.60 29.91 -22.72
N VAL A 343 -21.63 28.58 -22.86
CA VAL A 343 -22.86 27.79 -23.00
C VAL A 343 -23.39 27.36 -21.64
N LYS A 344 -24.71 27.19 -21.56
CA LYS A 344 -25.40 26.71 -20.36
C LYS A 344 -25.84 25.27 -20.55
N LEU A 345 -25.84 24.51 -19.47
CA LEU A 345 -26.16 23.08 -19.40
C LEU A 345 -27.42 22.88 -18.55
N ALA A 346 -28.22 21.88 -18.90
CA ALA A 346 -29.30 21.36 -18.06
C ALA A 346 -29.50 19.86 -18.36
N THR A 347 -30.03 19.10 -17.40
CA THR A 347 -30.27 17.65 -17.56
C THR A 347 -31.74 17.30 -17.38
N ALA A 348 -32.22 16.25 -18.05
CA ALA A 348 -33.51 15.64 -17.78
C ALA A 348 -33.29 14.13 -17.67
N GLU A 349 -33.55 13.56 -16.49
CA GLU A 349 -33.02 12.24 -16.12
C GLU A 349 -34.13 11.25 -15.75
N SER A 350 -34.06 10.04 -16.31
CA SER A 350 -34.92 8.93 -15.94
C SER A 350 -34.12 7.91 -15.11
N CYS A 351 -33.52 6.90 -15.74
CA CYS A 351 -32.82 5.82 -15.06
C CYS A 351 -31.66 6.27 -14.15
N THR A 352 -31.03 7.40 -14.45
CA THR A 352 -29.91 7.94 -13.65
C THR A 352 -30.39 8.66 -12.39
N GLY A 353 -31.67 9.02 -12.29
CA GLY A 353 -32.27 9.60 -11.08
C GLY A 353 -31.59 10.87 -10.57
N GLY A 354 -30.93 11.64 -11.44
CA GLY A 354 -30.17 12.84 -11.06
C GLY A 354 -28.65 12.63 -10.93
N LEU A 355 -28.13 11.43 -11.20
CA LEU A 355 -26.69 11.15 -11.10
C LEU A 355 -25.86 11.98 -12.09
N VAL A 356 -26.38 12.30 -13.28
CA VAL A 356 -25.66 13.15 -14.24
C VAL A 356 -25.59 14.58 -13.71
N ALA A 357 -26.71 15.12 -13.21
CA ALA A 357 -26.74 16.42 -12.54
C ALA A 357 -25.76 16.45 -11.36
N ASN A 358 -25.79 15.44 -10.48
CA ASN A 358 -24.89 15.34 -9.33
C ASN A 358 -23.43 15.38 -9.75
N ARG A 359 -23.02 14.53 -10.71
CA ARG A 359 -21.64 14.48 -11.23
C ARG A 359 -21.20 15.85 -11.79
N ILE A 360 -22.06 16.55 -12.51
CA ILE A 360 -21.76 17.92 -13.00
C ILE A 360 -21.60 18.89 -11.83
N THR A 361 -22.51 18.87 -10.85
CA THR A 361 -22.51 19.80 -9.72
C THR A 361 -21.40 19.54 -8.69
N ASP A 362 -20.82 18.33 -8.67
CA ASP A 362 -19.66 17.99 -7.83
C ASP A 362 -18.39 18.72 -8.27
N VAL A 363 -18.36 19.25 -9.50
CA VAL A 363 -17.25 20.07 -10.00
C VAL A 363 -17.34 21.50 -9.45
N PRO A 364 -16.32 22.00 -8.72
CA PRO A 364 -16.31 23.37 -8.24
C PRO A 364 -16.51 24.41 -9.36
N GLY A 365 -17.45 25.33 -9.15
CA GLY A 365 -17.80 26.37 -10.12
C GLY A 365 -18.74 25.92 -11.25
N ALA A 366 -19.32 24.71 -11.16
CA ALA A 366 -20.34 24.24 -12.11
C ALA A 366 -21.59 25.13 -12.16
N SER A 367 -21.92 25.86 -11.08
CA SER A 367 -23.06 26.80 -11.06
C SER A 367 -22.96 27.94 -12.07
N GLU A 368 -21.77 28.22 -12.61
CA GLU A 368 -21.61 29.20 -13.68
C GLU A 368 -22.20 28.71 -15.01
N VAL A 369 -22.33 27.39 -15.20
CA VAL A 369 -22.75 26.80 -16.49
C VAL A 369 -23.99 25.93 -16.35
N PHE A 370 -24.22 25.27 -15.21
CA PHE A 370 -25.32 24.35 -15.00
C PHE A 370 -26.55 25.05 -14.41
N LEU A 371 -27.67 25.03 -15.13
CA LEU A 371 -28.91 25.72 -14.76
C LEU A 371 -29.79 24.90 -13.80
N GLY A 372 -29.73 23.57 -13.89
CA GLY A 372 -30.57 22.67 -13.13
C GLY A 372 -30.86 21.36 -13.87
N GLY A 373 -31.51 20.44 -13.17
CA GLY A 373 -32.00 19.17 -13.72
C GLY A 373 -33.50 18.97 -13.44
N TRP A 374 -34.16 18.13 -14.26
CA TRP A 374 -35.55 17.71 -14.10
C TRP A 374 -35.69 16.21 -13.90
#